data_AF-A0A2G1XWK7-F1
#
_entry.id   AF-A0A2G1XWK7-F1
#
_cell.length_a   1.000
_cell.length_b   1.000
_cell.length_c   1.000
_cell.angle_alpha   90.00
_cell.angle_beta   90.00
_cell.angle_gamma   90.00
#
_symmetry.space_group_name_H-M   'P 1'
#
loop_
_entity.id
_entity.type
_entity.pdbx_description
1 polymer ?
#
loop_
_entity_poly.entity_id
_entity_poly.type
_entity_poly.pdbx_seq_one_letter_code
_entity_poly.pdbx_strand_id
1 'polypeptide(L)'
;MKTFKLFLLLFFAITISCKEKKTATLKNITTTVKHFICANKCEGSGGAIAGNCPTCNTPYLHNQAFHNDEFLKSGPLNVPKTDVNTNPVKNTSISPAQNASGVYHYTCPNGCYGGAGTAAKCTTCGTDLAHNQAYHN
;
A
#
# COMPACT_ATOMS: atom_id res chain seq x y z
N MET A 1 26.65 -20.05 63.32
CA MET A 1 25.25 -19.56 63.22
C MET A 1 25.12 -18.03 63.12
N LYS A 2 26.14 -17.27 62.68
CA LYS A 2 26.07 -15.79 62.53
C LYS A 2 26.22 -15.30 61.08
N THR A 3 26.78 -16.12 60.20
CA THR A 3 26.97 -15.79 58.77
C THR A 3 25.70 -15.98 57.93
N PHE A 4 24.76 -16.84 58.38
CA PHE A 4 23.51 -17.10 57.66
C PHE A 4 22.47 -15.96 57.80
N LYS A 5 22.55 -15.16 58.88
CA LYS A 5 21.68 -13.99 59.09
C LYS A 5 22.07 -12.80 58.21
N LEU A 6 23.33 -12.71 57.77
CA LEU A 6 23.79 -11.58 56.95
C LEU A 6 23.37 -11.74 55.48
N PHE A 7 23.30 -12.98 54.99
CA PHE A 7 22.77 -13.25 53.64
C PHE A 7 21.25 -13.04 53.54
N LEU A 8 20.48 -13.31 54.59
CA LEU A 8 19.03 -13.11 54.59
C LEU A 8 18.63 -11.62 54.57
N LEU A 9 19.50 -10.73 55.08
CA LEU A 9 19.29 -9.28 55.07
C LEU A 9 19.65 -8.61 53.73
N LEU A 10 20.48 -9.26 52.90
CA LEU A 10 20.88 -8.70 51.60
C LEU A 10 19.86 -8.98 50.48
N PHE A 11 19.04 -10.02 50.62
CA PHE A 11 17.98 -10.34 49.65
C PHE A 11 16.74 -9.44 49.77
N PHE A 12 16.55 -8.73 50.90
CA PHE A 12 15.38 -7.87 51.09
C PHE A 12 15.51 -6.49 50.45
N ALA A 13 16.71 -6.11 49.98
CA ALA A 13 16.99 -4.78 49.42
C ALA A 13 16.79 -4.67 47.88
N ILE A 14 16.42 -5.77 47.20
CA ILE A 14 16.28 -5.79 45.72
C ILE A 14 14.82 -5.55 45.28
N THR A 15 13.87 -5.43 46.19
CA THR A 15 12.43 -5.33 45.85
C THR A 15 11.93 -3.89 45.60
N ILE A 16 12.80 -2.88 45.65
CA ILE A 16 12.40 -1.46 45.51
C ILE A 16 13.10 -0.81 44.32
N SER A 17 12.77 -1.18 43.08
CA SER A 17 12.92 -0.25 41.95
C SER A 17 12.15 -0.64 40.69
N CYS A 18 10.90 -1.10 40.84
CA CYS A 18 9.91 -0.96 39.78
C CYS A 18 8.71 -0.21 40.37
N LYS A 19 8.82 1.12 40.50
CA LYS A 19 7.62 1.95 40.39
C LYS A 19 7.15 1.77 38.95
N GLU A 20 6.26 0.81 38.75
CA GLU A 20 5.43 0.81 37.56
C GLU A 20 4.66 2.13 37.61
N LYS A 21 5.13 3.11 36.84
CA LYS A 21 4.29 4.23 36.44
C LYS A 21 3.08 3.54 35.86
N LYS A 22 1.93 3.59 36.54
CA LYS A 22 0.64 3.23 35.97
C LYS A 22 0.62 3.90 34.61
N THR A 23 0.85 3.10 33.58
CA THR A 23 0.71 3.52 32.21
C THR A 23 -0.70 4.07 32.18
N ALA A 24 -0.82 5.37 31.87
CA ALA A 24 -2.10 6.00 31.67
C ALA A 24 -2.90 5.02 30.82
N THR A 25 -4.07 4.61 31.35
CA THR A 25 -5.03 3.74 30.70
C THR A 25 -4.94 4.03 29.23
N LEU A 26 -4.50 3.03 28.44
CA LEU A 26 -4.63 3.11 27.00
C LEU A 26 -6.09 3.44 26.80
N LYS A 27 -6.37 4.72 26.52
CA LYS A 27 -7.62 5.10 25.89
C LYS A 27 -7.74 4.06 24.80
N ASN A 28 -8.89 3.42 24.74
CA ASN A 28 -9.28 2.64 23.60
C ASN A 28 -9.40 3.64 22.44
N ILE A 29 -8.25 4.20 22.02
CA ILE A 29 -8.09 4.88 20.78
C ILE A 29 -8.09 3.69 19.86
N THR A 30 -9.28 3.33 19.43
CA THR A 30 -9.46 2.79 18.10
C THR A 30 -8.85 3.86 17.19
N THR A 31 -7.53 3.91 17.07
CA THR A 31 -6.85 4.69 16.06
C THR A 31 -7.27 4.00 14.80
N THR A 32 -8.39 4.44 14.22
CA THR A 32 -8.76 4.06 12.87
C THR A 32 -7.50 4.27 12.07
N VAL A 33 -6.93 3.17 11.59
CA VAL A 33 -5.76 3.21 10.73
C VAL A 33 -6.12 4.20 9.63
N LYS A 34 -5.28 5.21 9.40
CA LYS A 34 -5.57 6.24 8.38
C LYS A 34 -5.07 5.73 7.05
N HIS A 35 -5.83 5.94 5.98
CA HIS A 35 -5.44 5.55 4.61
C HIS A 35 -4.21 6.34 4.15
N PHE A 36 -4.13 7.61 4.50
CA PHE A 36 -2.98 8.48 4.23
C PHE A 36 -2.35 8.96 5.53
N ILE A 37 -1.02 8.98 5.59
CA ILE A 37 -0.23 9.32 6.79
C ILE A 37 0.85 10.35 6.49
N CYS A 38 1.17 11.16 7.50
CA CYS A 38 2.28 12.12 7.42
C CYS A 38 3.60 11.45 7.81
N ALA A 39 4.61 11.51 6.94
CA ALA A 39 5.94 10.98 7.21
C ALA A 39 6.61 11.65 8.44
N ASN A 40 6.33 12.94 8.66
CA ASN A 40 6.84 13.72 9.78
C ASN A 40 6.08 13.44 11.10
N LYS A 41 5.11 12.52 11.09
CA LYS A 41 4.34 12.09 12.27
C LYS A 41 3.71 13.27 13.04
N CYS A 42 3.31 14.32 12.32
CA CYS A 42 2.61 15.45 12.91
C CYS A 42 1.34 14.98 13.63
N GLU A 43 1.12 15.51 14.83
CA GLU A 43 -0.02 15.14 15.66
C GLU A 43 -1.35 15.44 14.94
N GLY A 44 -2.29 14.50 14.98
CA GLY A 44 -3.60 14.63 14.33
C GLY A 44 -3.59 14.63 12.80
N SER A 45 -2.45 14.35 12.17
CA SER A 45 -2.32 14.38 10.71
C SER A 45 -2.70 13.05 10.03
N GLY A 46 -2.83 13.09 8.70
CA GLY A 46 -3.32 11.98 7.89
C GLY A 46 -4.82 12.10 7.56
N GLY A 47 -5.34 11.17 6.76
CA GLY A 47 -6.72 11.26 6.29
C GLY A 47 -7.20 10.08 5.45
N ALA A 48 -8.44 10.16 4.98
CA ALA A 48 -9.04 9.20 4.06
C ALA A 48 -8.66 9.46 2.59
N ILE A 49 -8.16 10.66 2.27
CA ILE A 49 -7.82 11.10 0.91
C ILE A 49 -6.37 11.60 0.86
N ALA A 50 -5.79 11.57 -0.34
CA ALA A 50 -4.48 12.15 -0.61
C ALA A 50 -4.49 13.67 -0.38
N GLY A 51 -3.32 14.24 -0.11
CA GLY A 51 -3.17 15.68 0.12
C GLY A 51 -1.86 16.01 0.84
N ASN A 52 -1.72 17.26 1.27
CA ASN A 52 -0.57 17.73 2.05
C ASN A 52 -0.93 17.81 3.54
N CYS A 53 0.05 17.52 4.39
CA CYS A 53 -0.05 17.73 5.83
C CYS A 53 -0.25 19.23 6.13
N PRO A 54 -1.31 19.64 6.83
CA PRO A 54 -1.52 21.06 7.16
C PRO A 54 -0.47 21.62 8.13
N THR A 55 0.24 20.75 8.87
CA THR A 55 1.25 21.14 9.86
C THR A 55 2.63 21.38 9.25
N CYS A 56 3.05 20.56 8.30
CA CYS A 56 4.40 20.59 7.74
C CYS A 56 4.45 20.69 6.22
N ASN A 57 3.29 20.86 5.58
CA ASN A 57 3.08 20.97 4.13
C ASN A 57 3.63 19.80 3.28
N THR A 58 4.09 18.72 3.91
CA THR A 58 4.62 17.53 3.23
C THR A 58 3.49 16.69 2.66
N PRO A 59 3.58 16.18 1.42
CA PRO A 59 2.55 15.29 0.86
C PRO A 59 2.40 14.02 1.70
N TYR A 60 1.16 13.57 1.87
CA TYR A 60 0.87 12.34 2.58
C TYR A 60 1.37 11.11 1.81
N LEU A 61 1.83 10.12 2.57
CA LEU A 61 2.13 8.79 2.07
C LEU A 61 0.90 7.90 2.20
N HIS A 62 0.74 6.97 1.26
CA HIS A 62 -0.27 5.93 1.36
C HIS A 62 0.13 4.91 2.44
N ASN A 63 -0.82 4.53 3.29
CA ASN A 63 -0.62 3.60 4.39
C ASN A 63 -1.19 2.23 4.02
N GLN A 64 -0.29 1.30 3.70
CA GLN A 64 -0.66 -0.06 3.32
C GLN A 64 -1.45 -0.81 4.42
N ALA A 65 -1.20 -0.50 5.70
CA ALA A 65 -1.88 -1.15 6.81
C ALA A 65 -3.40 -0.91 6.81
N PHE A 66 -3.87 0.19 6.18
CA PHE A 66 -5.29 0.51 6.08
C PHE A 66 -6.11 -0.58 5.37
N HIS A 67 -5.54 -1.20 4.33
CA HIS A 67 -6.20 -2.23 3.54
C HIS A 67 -6.14 -3.62 4.18
N ASN A 68 -5.20 -3.83 5.11
CA ASN A 68 -5.09 -5.09 5.85
C ASN A 68 -6.22 -5.24 6.89
N ASP A 69 -6.80 -4.14 7.36
CA ASP A 69 -7.92 -4.16 8.31
C ASP A 69 -9.23 -4.65 7.69
N GLU A 70 -9.47 -4.35 6.40
CA GLU A 70 -10.66 -4.86 5.68
C GLU A 70 -10.53 -6.35 5.35
N PHE A 71 -9.30 -6.80 5.07
CA PHE A 71 -8.98 -8.19 4.79
C PHE A 71 -9.32 -9.12 5.97
N LEU A 72 -9.14 -8.65 7.21
CA LEU A 72 -9.43 -9.45 8.41
C LEU A 72 -10.92 -9.42 8.82
N LYS A 73 -11.69 -8.43 8.34
CA LYS A 73 -13.12 -8.27 8.68
C LYS A 73 -14.05 -9.03 7.74
N SER A 74 -13.60 -9.40 6.54
CA SER A 74 -14.46 -9.93 5.47
C SER A 74 -14.69 -11.45 5.53
N GLY A 75 -14.40 -12.10 6.66
CA GLY A 75 -14.56 -13.54 6.85
C GLY A 75 -13.51 -14.35 6.10
N PRO A 76 -13.58 -15.70 6.11
CA PRO A 76 -12.66 -16.51 5.31
C PRO A 76 -12.83 -16.13 3.84
N LEU A 77 -11.73 -15.72 3.21
CA LEU A 77 -11.72 -15.40 1.78
C LEU A 77 -12.36 -16.54 0.99
N ASN A 78 -13.38 -16.23 0.20
CA ASN A 78 -13.89 -17.14 -0.80
C ASN A 78 -12.95 -17.06 -2.02
N VAL A 79 -11.75 -17.63 -1.88
CA VAL A 79 -10.79 -17.73 -2.98
C VAL A 79 -11.24 -18.88 -3.87
N PRO A 80 -11.52 -18.65 -5.17
CA PRO A 80 -11.70 -19.75 -6.11
C PRO A 80 -10.48 -20.66 -6.00
N LYS A 81 -10.67 -21.97 -5.82
CA LYS A 81 -9.57 -22.94 -5.91
C LYS A 81 -9.03 -22.90 -7.32
N THR A 82 -7.97 -22.11 -7.53
CA THR A 82 -7.19 -22.15 -8.77
C THR A 82 -6.35 -23.42 -8.71
N ASP A 83 -6.59 -24.34 -9.63
CA ASP A 83 -5.71 -25.48 -9.86
C ASP A 83 -4.31 -24.94 -10.19
N VAL A 84 -3.35 -25.21 -9.31
CA VAL A 84 -1.93 -24.82 -9.40
C VAL A 84 -1.22 -25.43 -10.61
N ASN A 85 -1.90 -26.23 -11.42
CA ASN A 85 -1.37 -26.87 -12.63
C ASN A 85 -1.86 -26.21 -13.93
N THR A 86 -2.52 -25.06 -13.84
CA THR A 86 -2.78 -24.21 -15.01
C THR A 86 -1.96 -22.93 -14.88
N ASN A 87 -1.06 -22.70 -15.84
CA ASN A 87 -0.39 -21.42 -16.00
C ASN A 87 -1.44 -20.31 -15.86
N PRO A 88 -1.22 -19.28 -15.03
CA PRO A 88 -2.18 -18.19 -14.91
C PRO A 88 -2.39 -17.61 -16.30
N VAL A 89 -3.60 -17.78 -16.85
CA VAL A 89 -4.01 -17.04 -18.03
C VAL A 89 -4.00 -15.58 -17.60
N LYS A 90 -2.94 -14.87 -17.98
CA LYS A 90 -2.84 -13.44 -17.81
C LYS A 90 -4.02 -12.84 -18.56
N ASN A 91 -5.07 -12.49 -17.83
CA ASN A 91 -6.12 -11.61 -18.32
C ASN A 91 -5.46 -10.29 -18.66
N THR A 92 -4.96 -10.20 -19.89
CA THR A 92 -4.45 -8.98 -20.45
C THR A 92 -5.68 -8.13 -20.66
N SER A 93 -5.94 -7.20 -19.75
CA SER A 93 -6.90 -6.13 -19.99
C SER A 93 -6.45 -5.44 -21.27
N ILE A 94 -7.13 -5.74 -22.37
CA ILE A 94 -6.83 -5.14 -23.67
C ILE A 94 -7.49 -3.78 -23.63
N SER A 95 -6.69 -2.73 -23.48
CA SER A 95 -7.18 -1.37 -23.67
C SER A 95 -7.80 -1.26 -25.06
N PRO A 96 -8.93 -0.54 -25.23
CA PRO A 96 -9.47 -0.28 -26.56
C PRO A 96 -8.38 0.27 -27.51
N ALA A 97 -8.47 -0.09 -28.79
CA ALA A 97 -7.51 0.39 -29.77
C ALA A 97 -7.55 1.92 -29.91
N GLN A 98 -8.75 2.49 -29.85
CA GLN A 98 -8.99 3.92 -29.96
C GLN A 98 -9.78 4.45 -28.75
N ASN A 99 -9.52 5.69 -28.38
CA ASN A 99 -10.35 6.41 -27.42
C ASN A 99 -11.63 6.95 -28.10
N ALA A 100 -12.49 7.63 -27.34
CA ALA A 100 -13.75 8.18 -27.86
C ALA A 100 -13.56 9.23 -28.98
N SER A 101 -12.38 9.81 -29.10
CA SER A 101 -12.00 10.76 -30.15
C SER A 101 -11.35 10.09 -31.36
N GLY A 102 -11.27 8.76 -31.39
CA GLY A 102 -10.64 8.00 -32.48
C GLY A 102 -9.11 7.97 -32.45
N VAL A 103 -8.48 8.45 -31.38
CA VAL A 103 -7.01 8.43 -31.24
C VAL A 103 -6.57 7.03 -30.84
N TYR A 104 -5.57 6.46 -31.54
CA TYR A 104 -5.03 5.13 -31.22
C TYR A 104 -4.07 5.15 -30.02
N HIS A 105 -4.10 4.08 -29.21
CA HIS A 105 -3.21 3.93 -28.04
C HIS A 105 -1.75 3.70 -28.45
N TYR A 106 -1.54 2.90 -29.50
CA TYR A 106 -0.23 2.66 -30.11
C TYR A 106 -0.29 3.00 -31.60
N THR A 107 0.69 3.75 -32.10
CA THR A 107 0.74 4.28 -33.48
C THR A 107 2.08 3.97 -34.15
N CYS A 108 2.09 3.96 -35.49
CA CYS A 108 3.31 3.69 -36.24
C CYS A 108 4.22 4.93 -36.29
N PRO A 109 5.48 4.85 -35.82
CA PRO A 109 6.40 5.99 -35.86
C PRO A 109 6.79 6.40 -37.30
N ASN A 110 6.60 5.50 -38.28
CA ASN A 110 6.83 5.78 -39.69
C ASN A 110 5.63 6.45 -40.38
N GLY A 111 4.57 6.77 -39.65
CA GLY A 111 3.39 7.45 -40.19
C GLY A 111 2.43 6.55 -40.98
N CYS A 112 2.54 5.23 -40.87
CA CYS A 112 1.54 4.33 -41.47
C CYS A 112 0.16 4.52 -40.82
N TYR A 113 -0.90 4.38 -41.62
CA TYR A 113 -2.27 4.48 -41.14
C TYR A 113 -2.63 3.32 -40.19
N GLY A 114 -3.38 3.63 -39.12
CA GLY A 114 -3.86 2.67 -38.14
C GLY A 114 -3.05 2.64 -36.83
N GLY A 115 -3.33 1.64 -35.99
CA GLY A 115 -2.74 1.49 -34.67
C GLY A 115 -3.31 0.29 -33.91
N ALA A 116 -2.98 0.18 -32.62
CA ALA A 116 -3.43 -0.92 -31.77
C ALA A 116 -3.70 -0.45 -30.33
N GLY A 117 -4.44 -1.27 -29.58
CA GLY A 117 -4.68 -1.07 -28.15
C GLY A 117 -3.51 -1.52 -27.26
N THR A 118 -2.57 -2.26 -27.84
CA THR A 118 -1.43 -2.87 -27.17
C THR A 118 -0.15 -2.66 -27.97
N ALA A 119 1.01 -2.86 -27.34
CA ALA A 119 2.29 -2.92 -28.02
C ALA A 119 2.29 -4.10 -29.01
N ALA A 120 2.30 -3.79 -30.30
CA ALA A 120 2.24 -4.74 -31.40
C ALA A 120 3.08 -4.23 -32.58
N LYS A 121 3.18 -5.03 -33.64
CA LYS A 121 3.82 -4.65 -34.90
C LYS A 121 2.83 -3.92 -35.80
N CYS A 122 3.29 -2.90 -36.52
CA CYS A 122 2.52 -2.23 -37.56
C CYS A 122 2.21 -3.23 -38.69
N THR A 123 0.95 -3.34 -39.08
CA THR A 123 0.50 -4.25 -40.15
C THR A 123 1.01 -3.84 -41.53
N THR A 124 1.37 -2.57 -41.72
CA THR A 124 1.86 -2.04 -43.00
C THR A 124 3.37 -2.23 -43.18
N CYS A 125 4.17 -1.88 -42.16
CA CYS A 125 5.64 -1.82 -42.30
C CYS A 125 6.40 -2.75 -41.33
N GLY A 126 5.70 -3.47 -40.45
CA GLY A 126 6.33 -4.41 -39.51
C GLY A 126 7.15 -3.74 -38.40
N THR A 127 7.23 -2.40 -38.32
CA THR A 127 7.89 -1.70 -37.22
C THR A 127 7.05 -1.82 -35.94
N ASP A 128 7.71 -1.83 -34.77
CA ASP A 128 7.01 -1.78 -33.48
C ASP A 128 6.19 -0.49 -33.38
N LEU A 129 4.93 -0.62 -32.94
CA LEU A 129 4.09 0.52 -32.66
C LEU A 129 4.58 1.22 -31.39
N ALA A 130 4.66 2.54 -31.44
CA ALA A 130 5.02 3.39 -30.32
C ALA A 130 3.77 3.80 -29.54
N HIS A 131 3.92 3.93 -28.21
CA HIS A 131 2.87 4.45 -27.35
C HIS A 131 2.53 5.90 -27.73
N ASN A 132 1.24 6.20 -27.80
CA ASN A 132 0.73 7.52 -28.14
C ASN A 132 0.15 8.20 -26.90
N GLN A 133 0.86 9.21 -26.40
CA GLN A 133 0.44 9.94 -25.20
C GLN A 133 -0.91 10.65 -25.37
N ALA A 134 -1.25 11.09 -26.59
CA ALA A 134 -2.50 11.80 -26.87
C ALA A 134 -3.76 10.92 -26.70
N TYR A 135 -3.60 9.59 -26.61
CA TYR A 135 -4.70 8.67 -26.31
C TYR A 135 -5.33 8.95 -24.94
N HIS A 136 -4.55 9.46 -23.98
CA HIS A 136 -4.94 9.64 -22.57
C HIS A 136 -5.43 11.06 -22.23
N ASN A 137 -5.61 11.93 -23.24
CA ASN A 137 -6.08 13.31 -23.09
C ASN A 137 -7.58 13.43 -23.29
#